data_AF-A0A8T7GET5-F1
#
_entry.id   AF-A0A8T7GET5-F1
#
_cell.length_a   1.000
_cell.length_b   1.000
_cell.length_c   1.000
_cell.angle_alpha   90.00
_cell.angle_beta   90.00
_cell.angle_gamma   90.00
#
_symmetry.space_group_name_H-M   'P 1'
#
loop_
_entity.id
_entity.type
_entity.pdbx_description
1 polymer ?
#
loop_
_entity_poly.entity_id
_entity_poly.type
_entity_poly.pdbx_seq_one_letter_code
_entity_poly.pdbx_strand_id
1 'polypeptide(L)'
;MTKHRRTVTLSKELDDTIALLAAGKQMNYSEFLETRLRTVQEIASTIERINYAPDDPLLVRTKPHKESPDRQKSKMKKTRRESVAN
;
A
#
# COMPACT_ATOMS: atom_id res chain seq x y z
N MET A 1 6.06 29.76 -12.11
CA MET A 1 5.96 29.65 -10.63
C MET A 1 6.23 31.00 -10.02
N THR A 2 5.39 31.46 -9.10
CA THR A 2 5.63 32.68 -8.34
C THR A 2 6.63 32.38 -7.23
N LYS A 3 7.75 33.11 -7.17
CA LYS A 3 8.74 32.96 -6.10
C LYS A 3 8.32 33.82 -4.90
N HIS A 4 8.28 33.22 -3.72
CA HIS A 4 8.00 33.94 -2.48
C HIS A 4 9.26 33.98 -1.62
N ARG A 5 9.67 35.17 -1.18
CA ARG A 5 10.77 35.31 -0.24
C ARG A 5 10.31 34.83 1.13
N ARG A 6 11.04 33.87 1.72
CA ARG A 6 10.84 33.39 3.09
C ARG A 6 12.17 33.49 3.84
N THR A 7 12.10 33.81 5.12
CA THR A 7 13.24 33.76 6.03
C THR A 7 13.10 32.49 6.86
N VAL A 8 14.18 31.71 6.96
CA VAL A 8 14.23 30.48 7.75
C VAL A 8 15.45 30.56 8.65
N THR A 9 15.30 30.18 9.92
CA THR A 9 16.41 30.09 10.87
C THR A 9 16.91 28.65 10.89
N LEU A 10 18.20 28.46 10.68
CA LEU A 10 18.87 27.17 10.68
C LEU A 10 19.99 27.19 11.75
N SER A 11 20.35 26.02 12.26
CA SER A 11 21.60 25.90 13.00
C SER A 11 22.78 26.15 12.06
N LYS A 12 23.89 26.66 12.60
CA LYS A 12 25.09 26.95 11.81
C LYS A 12 25.61 25.72 11.07
N GLU A 13 25.69 24.57 11.75
CA GLU A 13 26.17 23.32 11.15
C GLU A 13 25.32 22.86 9.95
N LEU A 14 23.99 23.03 10.05
CA LEU A 14 23.09 22.68 8.97
C LEU A 14 23.23 23.65 7.80
N ASP A 15 23.36 24.95 8.07
CA ASP A 15 23.57 25.98 7.06
C ASP A 15 24.86 25.74 6.25
N ASP A 16 25.98 25.48 6.96
CA ASP A 16 27.27 25.16 6.35
C ASP A 16 27.20 23.88 5.50
N THR A 17 26.47 22.86 5.98
CA THR A 17 26.27 21.61 5.25
C THR A 17 25.47 21.83 3.97
N ILE A 18 24.39 22.62 4.03
CA ILE A 18 23.57 22.94 2.86
C ILE A 18 24.41 23.71 1.83
N ALA A 19 25.18 24.71 2.27
CA ALA A 19 26.04 25.48 1.38
C ALA A 19 27.08 24.59 0.68
N LEU A 20 27.73 23.68 1.41
CA LEU A 20 28.69 22.73 0.85
C LEU A 20 28.05 21.80 -0.19
N LEU A 21 26.87 21.26 0.12
CA LEU A 21 26.17 20.33 -0.77
C LEU A 21 25.63 21.05 -2.02
N ALA A 22 25.15 22.29 -1.88
CA ALA A 22 24.70 23.12 -2.99
C ALA A 22 25.87 23.41 -3.96
N ALA A 23 27.02 23.79 -3.42
CA ALA A 23 28.24 24.00 -4.19
C ALA A 23 28.69 22.72 -4.93
N GLY A 24 28.69 21.57 -4.25
CA GLY A 24 29.01 20.28 -4.87
C GLY A 24 28.05 19.85 -5.99
N LYS A 25 26.84 20.42 -6.04
CA LYS A 25 25.84 20.21 -7.09
C LYS A 25 25.78 21.33 -8.12
N GLN A 26 26.65 22.35 -8.01
CA GLN A 26 26.64 23.55 -8.86
C GLN A 26 25.29 24.26 -8.87
N MET A 27 24.57 24.22 -7.74
CA MET A 27 23.28 24.87 -7.55
C MET A 27 23.43 26.04 -6.59
N ASN A 28 22.58 27.06 -6.74
CA ASN A 28 22.49 28.07 -5.69
C ASN A 28 21.74 27.52 -4.47
N TYR A 29 21.96 28.16 -3.33
CA TYR A 29 21.46 27.72 -2.03
C TYR A 29 19.93 27.49 -2.03
N SER A 30 19.17 28.46 -2.58
CA SER A 30 17.71 28.39 -2.63
C SER A 30 17.21 27.27 -3.55
N GLU A 31 17.82 27.09 -4.72
CA GLU A 31 17.47 26.02 -5.66
C GLU A 31 17.75 24.63 -5.09
N PHE A 32 18.87 24.48 -4.40
CA PHE A 32 19.20 23.24 -3.73
C PHE A 32 18.15 22.90 -2.66
N LEU A 33 17.78 23.87 -1.83
CA LEU A 33 16.72 23.69 -0.82
C LEU A 33 15.37 23.38 -1.45
N GLU A 34 14.95 24.11 -2.47
CA GLU A 34 13.69 23.86 -3.18
C GLU A 34 13.63 22.44 -3.75
N THR A 35 14.73 21.99 -4.36
CA THR A 35 14.85 20.64 -4.91
C THR A 35 14.73 19.59 -3.81
N ARG A 36 15.45 19.76 -2.69
CA ARG A 36 15.41 18.81 -1.58
C ARG A 36 14.04 18.75 -0.91
N LEU A 37 13.40 19.89 -0.67
CA LEU A 37 12.06 19.94 -0.10
C LEU A 37 11.04 19.23 -0.98
N ARG A 38 11.13 19.41 -2.31
CA ARG A 38 10.27 18.69 -3.26
C ARG A 38 10.47 17.18 -3.19
N THR A 39 11.72 16.71 -3.22
CA THR A 39 12.02 15.27 -3.12
C THR A 39 11.46 14.67 -1.83
N VAL A 40 11.63 15.36 -0.69
CA VAL A 40 11.10 14.90 0.60
C VAL A 40 9.57 14.81 0.56
N GLN A 41 8.89 15.80 -0.03
CA GLN A 41 7.44 15.80 -0.17
C GLN A 41 6.93 14.66 -1.06
N GLU A 42 7.62 14.37 -2.17
CA GLU A 42 7.30 13.24 -3.06
C GLU A 42 7.46 11.89 -2.35
N ILE A 43 8.53 11.74 -1.55
CA ILE A 43 8.75 10.54 -0.72
C ILE A 43 7.64 10.40 0.31
N ALA A 44 7.31 11.46 1.04
CA ALA A 44 6.25 11.45 2.06
C ALA A 44 4.90 11.05 1.44
N SER A 45 4.53 11.66 0.31
CA SER A 45 3.30 11.32 -0.42
C SER A 45 3.29 9.87 -0.93
N THR A 46 4.45 9.33 -1.31
CA THR A 46 4.57 7.93 -1.72
C THR A 46 4.40 6.98 -0.54
N ILE A 47 4.99 7.29 0.61
CA ILE A 47 4.82 6.51 1.84
C ILE A 47 3.36 6.52 2.28
N GLU A 48 2.68 7.66 2.24
CA GLU A 48 1.24 7.75 2.54
C GLU A 48 0.43 6.84 1.62
N ARG A 49 0.69 6.87 0.31
CA ARG A 49 0.00 5.98 -0.65
C ARG A 49 0.23 4.50 -0.38
N ILE A 50 1.42 4.11 0.08
CA ILE A 50 1.72 2.72 0.46
C ILE A 50 0.97 2.34 1.73
N ASN A 51 1.00 3.19 2.76
CA ASN A 51 0.37 2.91 4.05
C ASN A 51 -1.16 2.85 3.96
N TYR A 52 -1.75 3.63 3.06
CA TYR A 52 -3.19 3.67 2.82
C TYR A 52 -3.60 2.94 1.54
N ALA A 53 -2.69 2.19 0.92
CA ALA A 53 -3.07 1.31 -0.18
C ALA A 53 -4.07 0.29 0.39
N PRO A 54 -5.22 0.06 -0.26
CA PRO A 54 -6.07 -1.06 0.12
C PRO A 54 -5.23 -2.33 0.05
N ASP A 55 -5.29 -3.16 1.09
CA ASP A 55 -4.67 -4.48 1.06
C ASP A 55 -5.08 -5.18 -0.24
N ASP A 56 -4.08 -5.68 -0.98
CA ASP A 56 -4.28 -6.31 -2.28
C ASP A 56 -5.42 -7.34 -2.18
N PRO A 57 -6.54 -7.16 -2.91
CA PRO A 57 -7.67 -8.09 -2.85
C PRO A 57 -7.30 -9.51 -3.34
N LEU A 58 -6.13 -9.71 -3.93
CA LEU A 58 -5.59 -11.03 -4.29
C LEU A 58 -4.91 -11.76 -3.11
N LEU A 59 -4.63 -11.07 -1.99
CA LEU A 59 -4.18 -11.66 -0.74
C LEU A 59 -5.34 -11.96 0.22
N VAL A 60 -6.55 -12.16 -0.28
CA VAL A 60 -7.57 -12.93 0.44
C VAL A 60 -6.99 -14.33 0.61
N ARG A 61 -6.34 -14.52 1.76
CA ARG A 61 -6.01 -15.77 2.44
C ARG A 61 -6.71 -16.92 1.73
N THR A 62 -5.94 -17.80 1.10
CA THR A 62 -6.38 -19.17 0.89
C THR A 62 -6.87 -19.65 2.25
N LYS A 63 -8.19 -19.62 2.43
CA LYS A 63 -8.81 -20.27 3.58
C LYS A 63 -8.30 -21.71 3.51
N PRO A 64 -7.87 -22.32 4.63
CA PRO A 64 -7.58 -23.74 4.60
C PRO A 64 -8.83 -24.41 4.03
N HIS A 65 -8.65 -25.12 2.93
CA HIS A 65 -9.69 -25.92 2.31
C HIS A 65 -10.22 -26.81 3.42
N LYS A 66 -11.44 -26.54 3.89
CA LYS A 66 -12.14 -27.51 4.74
C LYS A 66 -12.23 -28.76 3.88
N GLU A 67 -11.49 -29.79 4.23
CA GLU A 67 -11.76 -31.14 3.74
C GLU A 67 -13.25 -31.39 3.96
N SER A 68 -13.97 -31.63 2.87
CA SER A 68 -15.35 -32.08 2.95
C SER A 68 -15.34 -33.41 3.70
N PRO A 69 -15.94 -33.52 4.90
CA PRO A 69 -16.05 -34.82 5.52
C PRO A 69 -17.14 -35.57 4.75
N ASP A 70 -16.69 -36.67 4.16
CA ASP A 70 -17.44 -37.90 3.91
C ASP A 70 -18.85 -37.89 4.51
N ARG A 71 -19.86 -37.75 3.64
CA ARG A 71 -21.23 -38.20 3.94
C ARG A 71 -21.63 -39.30 2.99
N GLN A 72 -21.04 -40.45 3.24
CA GLN A 72 -21.71 -41.73 3.22
C GLN A 72 -23.23 -41.64 3.51
N LYS A 73 -23.98 -42.31 2.63
CA LYS A 73 -25.25 -43.03 2.82
C LYS A 73 -26.58 -42.35 2.45
N SER A 74 -27.22 -43.05 1.50
CA SER A 74 -28.55 -43.67 1.62
C SER A 74 -29.60 -43.11 0.66
N LYS A 75 -29.81 -43.82 -0.45
CA LYS A 75 -31.13 -43.92 -1.09
C LYS A 75 -31.41 -45.36 -1.48
N MET A 76 -31.89 -46.15 -0.52
CA MET A 76 -32.55 -47.42 -0.81
C MET A 76 -33.93 -47.13 -1.40
N LYS A 77 -34.12 -47.45 -2.68
CA LYS A 77 -35.38 -47.32 -3.41
C LYS A 77 -36.38 -48.34 -2.85
N LYS A 78 -37.38 -47.89 -2.08
CA LYS A 78 -38.50 -48.74 -1.64
C LYS A 78 -39.57 -48.70 -2.73
N THR A 79 -39.69 -49.76 -3.53
CA THR A 79 -40.79 -49.93 -4.48
C THR A 79 -42.03 -50.37 -3.72
N ARG A 80 -43.07 -49.53 -3.74
CA ARG A 80 -44.42 -49.86 -3.27
C ARG A 80 -45.11 -50.66 -4.37
N ARG A 81 -45.35 -51.95 -4.14
CA ARG A 81 -46.32 -52.76 -4.92
C ARG A 81 -47.63 -52.79 -4.14
N GLU A 82 -48.57 -51.98 -4.58
CA GLU A 82 -50.02 -52.20 -4.50
C GLU A 82 -50.43 -52.12 -5.98
N SER A 83 -51.22 -53.00 -6.59
CA SER A 83 -52.36 -53.78 -6.12
C SER A 83 -52.81 -54.65 -7.30
N VAL A 84 -53.24 -55.89 -7.07
CA VAL A 84 -54.20 -56.55 -7.96
C VAL A 84 -55.39 -56.97 -7.11
N ALA A 85 -56.55 -56.51 -7.58
CA ALA A 85 -57.86 -56.62 -6.97
C ALA A 85 -58.40 -58.06 -7.02
N ASN A 86 -59.29 -58.35 -6.08
CA ASN A 86 -60.38 -59.31 -6.26
C ASN A 86 -61.51 -58.62 -7.01
#